data_AF-A0A7W7YG36-F1
#
_entry.id   AF-A0A7W7YG36-F1
#
_cell.length_a   1.000
_cell.length_b   1.000
_cell.length_c   1.000
_cell.angle_alpha   90.00
_cell.angle_beta   90.00
_cell.angle_gamma   90.00
#
_symmetry.space_group_name_H-M   'P 1'
#
loop_
_entity.id
_entity.type
_entity.pdbx_description
1 polymer ?
#
loop_
_entity_poly.entity_id
_entity_poly.type
_entity_poly.pdbx_seq_one_letter_code
_entity_poly.pdbx_strand_id
1 'polypeptide(L)'
;MPSINSNFDWVDTPNPAERGFSITAKESVNDMIPDFLSNVVLWSDCPAWIKNAEAIPPSLQGYTLVHSMKADYQKRTFIFGRTRTNLERNTPFQVSWVKRMQFWPTVLLKLWFEQGNLSLSGNQKDGNVVHVRSKTRDGAMYPTWFKTSRFLSERPWPRTTSRSPTPITDTVTWSFDGSEGNIPECLHPGCRFPRFQTSGKVLFDAGTAEVEIGNDLQVVEYPATPMTDWEVYPVEDTPQNIGGFWFRELVEAYPPIDDRDITQ
;
A
#
# COMPACT_ATOMS: atom_id res chain seq x y z
N MET A 1 33.68 -36.78 18.73
CA MET A 1 32.51 -36.77 17.83
C MET A 1 33.03 -36.71 16.41
N PRO A 2 32.59 -37.59 15.50
CA PRO A 2 33.07 -37.55 14.12
C PRO A 2 32.58 -36.23 13.50
N SER A 3 33.51 -35.35 13.13
CA SER A 3 33.19 -34.16 12.35
C SER A 3 32.76 -34.65 10.97
N ILE A 4 31.45 -34.66 10.71
CA ILE A 4 30.97 -34.74 9.34
C ILE A 4 31.36 -33.40 8.71
N ASN A 5 32.55 -33.35 8.11
CA ASN A 5 32.97 -32.31 7.19
C ASN A 5 32.16 -32.50 5.91
N SER A 6 30.83 -32.33 5.96
CA SER A 6 30.03 -32.21 4.76
C SER A 6 30.13 -30.76 4.31
N ASN A 7 30.50 -30.56 3.04
CA ASN A 7 30.41 -29.24 2.44
C ASN A 7 28.93 -28.84 2.29
N PHE A 8 28.01 -29.78 2.40
CA PHE A 8 26.56 -29.60 2.40
C PHE A 8 25.98 -29.43 3.81
N ASP A 9 25.05 -28.50 3.95
CA ASP A 9 24.15 -28.42 5.12
C ASP A 9 22.75 -27.93 4.72
N TRP A 10 21.73 -28.27 5.50
CA TRP A 10 20.38 -27.72 5.34
C TRP A 10 20.28 -26.36 6.03
N VAL A 11 19.57 -25.43 5.39
CA VAL A 11 19.33 -24.09 5.94
C VAL A 11 17.84 -23.88 6.12
N ASP A 12 17.43 -23.57 7.34
CA ASP A 12 16.04 -23.22 7.63
C ASP A 12 15.68 -21.88 6.97
N THR A 13 14.47 -21.79 6.42
CA THR A 13 13.95 -20.56 5.85
C THR A 13 12.89 -19.94 6.77
N PRO A 14 12.53 -18.67 6.59
CA PRO A 14 11.38 -18.08 7.29
C PRO A 14 10.06 -18.85 7.10
N ASN A 15 9.94 -19.65 6.03
CA ASN A 15 8.84 -20.60 5.87
C ASN A 15 9.25 -21.94 6.50
N PRO A 16 8.66 -22.36 7.63
CA PRO A 16 9.07 -23.59 8.32
C PRO A 16 8.79 -24.87 7.52
N ALA A 17 7.92 -24.81 6.50
CA ALA A 17 7.65 -25.93 5.60
C ALA A 17 8.70 -26.08 4.47
N GLU A 18 9.66 -25.16 4.38
CA GLU A 18 10.65 -25.14 3.31
C GLU A 18 12.06 -24.97 3.86
N ARG A 19 13.00 -25.70 3.26
CA ARG A 19 14.43 -25.58 3.53
C ARG A 19 15.19 -25.18 2.28
N GLY A 20 16.15 -24.29 2.46
CA GLY A 20 17.27 -24.11 1.55
C GLY A 20 18.37 -25.09 1.89
N PHE A 21 19.44 -25.07 1.10
CA PHE A 21 20.67 -25.78 1.45
C PHE A 21 21.85 -24.83 1.30
N SER A 22 22.97 -25.21 1.88
CA SER A 22 24.22 -24.48 1.72
C SER A 22 25.33 -25.40 1.26
N ILE A 23 26.24 -24.87 0.43
CA ILE A 23 27.47 -25.52 0.00
C ILE A 23 28.64 -24.66 0.42
N THR A 24 29.59 -25.25 1.13
CA THR A 24 30.86 -24.63 1.48
C THR A 24 31.93 -25.09 0.49
N ALA A 25 32.42 -24.17 -0.34
CA ALA A 25 33.44 -24.46 -1.35
C ALA A 25 34.76 -23.75 -1.03
N LYS A 26 35.87 -24.32 -1.51
CA LYS A 26 37.19 -23.71 -1.40
C LYS A 26 37.34 -22.65 -2.50
N GLU A 27 37.59 -21.41 -2.10
CA GLU A 27 37.73 -20.22 -2.96
C GLU A 27 39.23 -19.95 -3.22
N SER A 28 39.62 -19.96 -4.49
CA SER A 28 40.95 -19.57 -4.98
C SER A 28 41.02 -18.09 -5.33
N VAL A 29 42.22 -17.55 -5.51
CA VAL A 29 42.47 -16.14 -5.84
C VAL A 29 41.86 -15.75 -7.21
N ASN A 30 41.74 -16.71 -8.13
CA ASN A 30 41.21 -16.49 -9.47
C ASN A 30 39.72 -16.83 -9.59
N ASP A 31 39.08 -17.31 -8.53
CA ASP A 31 37.69 -17.70 -8.58
C ASP A 31 36.78 -16.46 -8.52
N MET A 32 35.91 -16.33 -9.50
CA MET A 32 34.92 -15.26 -9.53
C MET A 32 33.64 -15.71 -8.82
N ILE A 33 33.19 -14.91 -7.86
CA ILE A 33 31.90 -15.11 -7.19
C ILE A 33 30.77 -14.80 -8.20
N PRO A 34 29.76 -15.68 -8.34
CA PRO A 34 28.63 -15.39 -9.21
C PRO A 34 27.91 -14.10 -8.79
N ASP A 35 27.53 -13.25 -9.73
CA ASP A 35 26.74 -12.05 -9.44
C ASP A 35 25.25 -12.39 -9.25
N PHE A 36 24.93 -12.92 -8.08
CA PHE A 36 23.56 -13.25 -7.68
C PHE A 36 22.77 -12.05 -7.15
N LEU A 37 23.40 -10.89 -7.01
CA LEU A 37 22.72 -9.66 -6.59
C LEU A 37 21.97 -9.02 -7.76
N SER A 38 22.57 -9.06 -8.95
CA SER A 38 21.96 -8.52 -10.17
C SER A 38 21.25 -9.58 -11.00
N ASN A 39 21.63 -10.85 -10.88
CA ASN A 39 21.12 -11.94 -11.74
C ASN A 39 20.60 -13.12 -10.92
N VAL A 40 19.68 -13.88 -11.53
CA VAL A 40 19.28 -15.18 -10.99
C VAL A 40 20.36 -16.20 -11.36
N VAL A 41 21.03 -16.75 -10.36
CA VAL A 41 22.04 -17.80 -10.56
C VAL A 41 21.48 -19.11 -10.03
N LEU A 42 21.12 -20.02 -10.94
CA LEU A 42 20.72 -21.37 -10.56
C LEU A 42 21.94 -22.21 -10.18
N TRP A 43 21.73 -23.24 -9.36
CA TRP A 43 22.79 -24.20 -9.04
C TRP A 43 23.38 -24.83 -10.31
N SER A 44 22.54 -25.18 -11.30
CA SER A 44 22.98 -25.73 -12.59
C SER A 44 24.05 -24.85 -13.27
N ASP A 45 23.89 -23.53 -13.12
CA ASP A 45 24.68 -22.51 -13.79
C ASP A 45 25.85 -22.02 -12.94
N CYS A 46 26.01 -22.55 -11.71
CA CYS A 46 27.13 -22.21 -10.85
C CYS A 46 28.47 -22.64 -11.48
N PRO A 47 29.55 -21.88 -11.21
CA PRO A 47 30.91 -22.24 -11.57
C PRO A 47 31.29 -23.66 -11.12
N ALA A 48 32.14 -24.32 -11.92
CA ALA A 48 32.58 -25.69 -11.67
C ALA A 48 33.21 -25.85 -10.28
N TRP A 49 33.96 -24.85 -9.79
CA TRP A 49 34.61 -24.93 -8.48
C TRP A 49 33.62 -25.01 -7.30
N ILE A 50 32.42 -24.43 -7.44
CA ILE A 50 31.34 -24.58 -6.45
C ILE A 50 30.71 -25.97 -6.59
N LYS A 51 30.39 -26.39 -7.81
CA LYS A 51 29.75 -27.70 -8.08
C LYS A 51 30.65 -28.89 -7.74
N ASN A 52 31.97 -28.71 -7.79
CA ASN A 52 32.95 -29.73 -7.43
C ASN A 52 33.11 -29.87 -5.91
N ALA A 53 32.60 -28.92 -5.11
CA ALA A 53 32.67 -29.01 -3.65
C ALA A 53 31.72 -30.09 -3.10
N GLU A 54 30.57 -30.31 -3.74
CA GLU A 54 29.61 -31.34 -3.36
C GLU A 54 28.68 -31.70 -4.53
N ALA A 55 28.39 -33.00 -4.69
CA ALA A 55 27.35 -33.46 -5.62
C ALA A 55 25.97 -33.37 -4.96
N ILE A 56 25.03 -32.65 -5.58
CA ILE A 56 23.65 -32.53 -5.07
C ILE A 56 22.65 -33.36 -5.87
N PRO A 57 21.57 -33.86 -5.24
CA PRO A 57 20.49 -34.57 -5.93
C PRO A 57 19.85 -33.76 -7.08
N PRO A 58 19.28 -34.43 -8.11
CA PRO A 58 18.61 -33.75 -9.22
C PRO A 58 17.49 -32.79 -8.81
N SER A 59 16.80 -33.07 -7.71
CA SER A 59 15.71 -32.23 -7.17
C SER A 59 16.17 -30.84 -6.71
N LEU A 60 17.46 -30.66 -6.41
CA LEU A 60 18.03 -29.41 -5.92
C LEU A 60 18.69 -28.57 -7.03
N GLN A 61 18.82 -29.12 -8.25
CA GLN A 61 19.51 -28.45 -9.37
C GLN A 61 18.84 -27.13 -9.79
N GLY A 62 17.52 -27.02 -9.55
CA GLY A 62 16.74 -25.83 -9.87
C GLY A 62 16.73 -24.76 -8.77
N TYR A 63 17.54 -24.88 -7.71
CA TYR A 63 17.60 -23.87 -6.64
C TYR A 63 18.43 -22.66 -7.07
N THR A 64 18.06 -21.48 -6.59
CA THR A 64 18.73 -20.21 -6.86
C THR A 64 19.69 -19.86 -5.72
N LEU A 65 20.88 -19.35 -6.05
CA LEU A 65 21.81 -18.77 -5.10
C LEU A 65 21.22 -17.48 -4.50
N VAL A 66 20.96 -17.48 -3.19
CA VAL A 66 20.35 -16.34 -2.48
C VAL A 66 21.35 -15.57 -1.61
N HIS A 67 22.43 -16.21 -1.20
CA HIS A 67 23.45 -15.58 -0.36
C HIS A 67 24.81 -16.23 -0.51
N SER A 68 25.87 -15.49 -0.18
CA SER A 68 27.19 -16.06 0.05
C SER A 68 27.87 -15.37 1.21
N MET A 69 28.60 -16.12 2.02
CA MET A 69 29.32 -15.59 3.18
C MET A 69 30.67 -16.31 3.35
N LYS A 70 31.67 -15.58 3.84
CA LYS A 70 32.98 -16.15 4.13
C LYS A 70 32.83 -17.15 5.28
N ALA A 71 33.33 -18.37 5.09
CA ALA A 71 33.25 -19.44 6.06
C ALA A 71 34.56 -19.61 6.84
N ASP A 72 35.70 -19.60 6.12
CA ASP A 72 37.04 -19.82 6.68
C ASP A 72 38.13 -19.29 5.73
N TYR A 73 39.40 -19.56 6.02
CA TYR A 73 40.52 -19.32 5.11
C TYR A 73 40.29 -20.04 3.78
N GLN A 74 40.18 -19.26 2.70
CA GLN A 74 39.89 -19.76 1.36
C GLN A 74 38.61 -20.61 1.30
N LYS A 75 37.60 -20.36 2.16
CA LYS A 75 36.31 -21.05 2.08
C LYS A 75 35.15 -20.07 2.13
N ARG A 76 34.12 -20.36 1.33
CA ARG A 76 32.89 -19.58 1.24
C ARG A 76 31.69 -20.51 1.26
N THR A 77 30.69 -20.16 2.05
CA THR A 77 29.40 -20.82 2.08
C THR A 77 28.44 -20.09 1.15
N PHE A 78 27.78 -20.86 0.28
CA PHE A 78 26.79 -20.42 -0.68
C PHE A 78 25.44 -20.98 -0.26
N ILE A 79 24.44 -20.13 -0.06
CA ILE A 79 23.10 -20.53 0.38
C ILE A 79 22.17 -20.50 -0.82
N PHE A 80 21.45 -21.60 -1.02
CA PHE A 80 20.54 -21.82 -2.12
C PHE A 80 19.10 -21.98 -1.62
N GLY A 81 18.18 -21.27 -2.26
CA GLY A 81 16.75 -21.32 -2.00
C GLY A 81 15.99 -21.93 -3.17
N ARG A 82 14.80 -22.50 -2.92
CA ARG A 82 13.92 -22.96 -4.00
C ARG A 82 13.58 -21.77 -4.91
N THR A 83 13.75 -21.96 -6.21
CA THR A 83 13.34 -20.95 -7.19
C THR A 83 11.82 -20.91 -7.26
N ARG A 84 11.24 -19.72 -7.17
CA ARG A 84 9.79 -19.52 -7.19
C ARG A 84 9.32 -18.77 -8.41
N THR A 85 8.18 -19.21 -8.92
CA THR A 85 7.39 -18.46 -9.89
C THR A 85 6.90 -17.14 -9.29
N ASN A 86 6.52 -16.18 -10.15
CA ASN A 86 5.89 -14.94 -9.67
C ASN A 86 4.62 -15.22 -8.83
N LEU A 87 3.87 -16.28 -9.17
CA LEU A 87 2.67 -16.66 -8.45
C LEU A 87 3.00 -17.17 -7.04
N GLU A 88 3.97 -18.09 -6.92
CA GLU A 88 4.41 -18.60 -5.61
C GLU A 88 4.96 -17.49 -4.72
N ARG A 89 5.75 -16.54 -5.25
CA ARG A 89 6.28 -15.40 -4.49
C ARG A 89 5.20 -14.44 -3.98
N ASN A 90 4.08 -14.38 -4.68
CA ASN A 90 2.93 -13.55 -4.31
C ASN A 90 1.83 -14.36 -3.61
N THR A 91 2.09 -15.63 -3.28
CA THR A 91 1.18 -16.46 -2.50
C THR A 91 1.71 -16.52 -1.06
N PRO A 92 0.91 -16.12 -0.06
CA PRO A 92 1.39 -16.14 1.32
C PRO A 92 1.51 -17.58 1.82
N PHE A 93 2.60 -17.89 2.52
CA PHE A 93 2.78 -19.20 3.16
C PHE A 93 2.15 -19.26 4.55
N GLN A 94 1.91 -18.10 5.17
CA GLN A 94 1.22 -17.97 6.44
C GLN A 94 0.28 -16.77 6.40
N VAL A 95 -0.94 -16.98 6.89
CA VAL A 95 -1.96 -15.94 7.04
C VAL A 95 -2.48 -15.99 8.48
N SER A 96 -2.58 -14.84 9.11
CA SER A 96 -3.21 -14.69 10.43
C SER A 96 -4.14 -13.48 10.44
N TRP A 97 -5.10 -13.52 11.36
CA TRP A 97 -6.09 -12.46 11.53
C TRP A 97 -6.06 -11.98 12.97
N VAL A 98 -6.05 -10.67 13.15
CA VAL A 98 -6.08 -10.04 14.47
C VAL A 98 -7.07 -8.88 14.45
N LYS A 99 -7.90 -8.78 15.48
CA LYS A 99 -8.82 -7.66 15.65
C LYS A 99 -8.17 -6.60 16.53
N ARG A 100 -8.07 -5.36 16.04
CA ARG A 100 -7.51 -4.20 16.77
C ARG A 100 -8.32 -2.95 16.46
N MET A 101 -8.21 -1.93 17.29
CA MET A 101 -8.85 -0.64 16.98
C MET A 101 -8.05 0.06 15.89
N GLN A 102 -8.74 0.54 14.86
CA GLN A 102 -8.19 1.33 13.76
C GLN A 102 -9.06 2.58 13.58
N PHE A 103 -8.42 3.72 13.39
CA PHE A 103 -9.13 4.92 12.96
C PHE A 103 -9.43 4.83 11.46
N TRP A 104 -10.71 5.01 11.12
CA TRP A 104 -11.15 5.15 9.74
C TRP A 104 -11.64 6.59 9.53
N PRO A 105 -11.14 7.31 8.51
CA PRO A 105 -11.53 8.71 8.30
C PRO A 105 -13.00 8.87 7.91
N THR A 106 -13.52 10.08 8.05
CA THR A 106 -14.86 10.40 7.52
C THR A 106 -14.88 10.24 6.00
N VAL A 107 -15.96 9.69 5.44
CA VAL A 107 -16.15 9.58 3.98
C VAL A 107 -17.27 10.50 3.56
N LEU A 108 -17.00 11.42 2.64
CA LEU A 108 -18.02 12.18 1.94
C LEU A 108 -18.61 11.34 0.82
N LEU A 109 -19.77 10.73 1.07
CA LEU A 109 -20.47 9.92 0.08
C LEU A 109 -21.18 10.78 -0.96
N LYS A 110 -21.75 11.91 -0.54
CA LYS A 110 -22.44 12.84 -1.43
C LYS A 110 -22.55 14.23 -0.80
N LEU A 111 -22.32 15.27 -1.59
CA LEU A 111 -22.62 16.67 -1.27
C LEU A 111 -23.46 17.24 -2.39
N TRP A 112 -24.59 17.87 -2.06
CA TRP A 112 -25.43 18.54 -3.04
C TRP A 112 -26.16 19.73 -2.43
N PHE A 113 -26.60 20.61 -3.32
CA PHE A 113 -27.29 21.85 -2.97
C PHE A 113 -28.70 21.79 -3.58
N GLU A 114 -29.71 22.03 -2.76
CA GLU A 114 -31.12 22.04 -3.17
C GLU A 114 -31.64 23.47 -3.13
N GLN A 115 -32.15 23.98 -4.24
CA GLN A 115 -32.89 25.23 -4.25
C GLN A 115 -34.32 24.96 -3.76
N GLY A 116 -34.65 25.47 -2.57
CA GLY A 116 -35.98 25.37 -1.98
C GLY A 116 -36.88 26.55 -2.34
N ASN A 117 -38.17 26.27 -2.56
CA ASN A 117 -39.23 27.27 -2.77
C ASN A 117 -39.89 27.75 -1.45
N LEU A 118 -39.43 27.27 -0.29
CA LEU A 118 -40.01 27.56 1.02
C LEU A 118 -39.00 28.30 1.89
N SER A 119 -39.28 29.57 2.18
CA SER A 119 -38.47 30.38 3.09
C SER A 119 -38.66 29.92 4.54
N LEU A 120 -37.77 29.07 5.04
CA LEU A 120 -37.71 28.77 6.47
C LEU A 120 -36.93 29.89 7.18
N SER A 121 -37.71 30.85 7.67
CA SER A 121 -37.37 32.05 8.47
C SER A 121 -36.92 33.30 7.71
N GLY A 122 -37.80 34.31 7.72
CA GLY A 122 -37.44 35.74 7.65
C GLY A 122 -37.22 36.38 6.28
N ASN A 123 -38.33 36.74 5.60
CA ASN A 123 -38.47 37.73 4.52
C ASN A 123 -37.19 38.25 3.81
N GLN A 124 -36.82 37.61 2.70
CA GLN A 124 -36.16 38.27 1.58
C GLN A 124 -37.05 38.17 0.33
N LYS A 125 -37.08 39.26 -0.46
CA LYS A 125 -38.08 39.52 -1.50
C LYS A 125 -38.04 38.58 -2.72
N ASP A 126 -37.02 37.73 -2.85
CA ASP A 126 -36.89 36.78 -3.98
C ASP A 126 -37.01 35.29 -3.59
N GLY A 127 -37.32 34.99 -2.32
CA GLY A 127 -37.94 33.72 -1.87
C GLY A 127 -37.13 32.41 -1.94
N ASN A 128 -36.03 32.35 -2.68
CA ASN A 128 -35.27 31.11 -2.88
C ASN A 128 -34.17 30.95 -1.81
N VAL A 129 -34.15 29.80 -1.13
CA VAL A 129 -33.11 29.43 -0.16
C VAL A 129 -32.38 28.20 -0.68
N VAL A 130 -31.05 28.25 -0.73
CA VAL A 130 -30.25 27.05 -1.03
C VAL A 130 -29.95 26.28 0.25
N HIS A 131 -30.34 25.02 0.24
CA HIS A 131 -30.08 24.07 1.32
C HIS A 131 -28.91 23.18 0.97
N VAL A 132 -27.90 23.15 1.84
CA VAL A 132 -26.84 22.15 1.75
C VAL A 132 -27.34 20.83 2.32
N ARG A 133 -27.08 19.77 1.56
CA ARG A 133 -27.28 18.40 1.97
C ARG A 133 -25.98 17.65 1.78
N SER A 134 -25.57 16.93 2.81
CA SER A 134 -24.45 16.01 2.74
C SER A 134 -24.88 14.65 3.25
N LYS A 135 -24.27 13.62 2.68
CA LYS A 135 -24.29 12.26 3.19
C LYS A 135 -22.85 11.90 3.51
N THR A 136 -22.56 11.71 4.78
CA THR A 136 -21.24 11.30 5.26
C THR A 136 -21.33 9.94 5.91
N ARG A 137 -20.21 9.22 5.91
CA ARG A 137 -19.95 8.16 6.86
C ARG A 137 -18.98 8.70 7.90
N ASP A 138 -19.37 8.62 9.16
CA ASP A 138 -18.62 9.25 10.24
C ASP A 138 -17.32 8.49 10.54
N GLY A 139 -16.22 9.23 10.55
CA GLY A 139 -14.92 8.71 10.93
C GLY A 139 -14.85 8.47 12.43
N ALA A 140 -14.33 7.31 12.82
CA ALA A 140 -14.15 6.96 14.23
C ALA A 140 -13.12 5.82 14.37
N MET A 141 -12.84 5.44 15.62
CA MET A 141 -12.10 4.22 15.91
C MET A 141 -13.04 3.02 15.87
N TYR A 142 -12.81 2.10 14.95
CA TYR A 142 -13.60 0.89 14.80
C TYR A 142 -12.76 -0.36 15.11
N PRO A 143 -13.37 -1.39 15.71
CA PRO A 143 -12.71 -2.67 15.91
C PRO A 143 -12.59 -3.38 14.55
N THR A 144 -11.39 -3.32 14.00
CA THR A 144 -11.04 -3.65 12.61
C THR A 144 -10.29 -4.96 12.54
N TRP A 145 -10.59 -5.77 11.53
CA TRP A 145 -9.82 -6.98 11.24
C TRP A 145 -8.58 -6.64 10.43
N PHE A 146 -7.43 -7.05 10.94
CA PHE A 146 -6.15 -6.96 10.25
C PHE A 146 -5.77 -8.35 9.76
N LYS A 147 -5.44 -8.46 8.48
CA LYS A 147 -4.90 -9.68 7.88
C LYS A 147 -3.39 -9.51 7.74
N THR A 148 -2.62 -10.34 8.43
CA THR A 148 -1.18 -10.41 8.24
C THR A 148 -0.86 -11.56 7.29
N SER A 149 -0.30 -11.23 6.13
CA SER A 149 0.10 -12.18 5.09
C SER A 149 1.62 -12.19 4.99
N ARG A 150 2.23 -13.36 5.13
CA ARG A 150 3.69 -13.54 5.06
C ARG A 150 4.09 -14.24 3.78
N PHE A 151 5.05 -13.66 3.08
CA PHE A 151 5.54 -14.12 1.80
C PHE A 151 7.04 -14.41 1.88
N LEU A 152 7.50 -15.33 1.03
CA LEU A 152 8.90 -15.69 0.92
C LEU A 152 9.32 -15.67 -0.54
N SER A 153 10.49 -15.11 -0.80
CA SER A 153 11.06 -14.97 -2.13
C SER A 153 12.57 -15.19 -2.07
N GLU A 154 13.12 -15.82 -3.10
CA GLU A 154 14.55 -15.97 -3.31
C GLU A 154 15.22 -14.65 -3.75
N ARG A 155 14.44 -13.66 -4.16
CA ARG A 155 14.93 -12.38 -4.72
C ARG A 155 14.09 -11.19 -4.24
N PRO A 156 14.60 -9.94 -4.28
CA PRO A 156 13.83 -8.80 -3.80
C PRO A 156 12.56 -8.59 -4.64
N TRP A 157 11.48 -8.18 -3.98
CA TRP A 157 10.29 -7.69 -4.70
C TRP A 157 10.59 -6.37 -5.41
N PRO A 158 10.04 -6.13 -6.61
CA PRO A 158 10.11 -4.84 -7.25
C PRO A 158 9.49 -3.75 -6.36
N ARG A 159 10.16 -2.60 -6.24
CA ARG A 159 9.69 -1.45 -5.43
C ARG A 159 8.29 -0.95 -5.81
N THR A 160 7.84 -1.24 -7.03
CA THR A 160 6.50 -0.89 -7.53
C THR A 160 5.38 -1.74 -6.91
N THR A 161 5.70 -2.91 -6.35
CA THR A 161 4.72 -3.86 -5.80
C THR A 161 4.12 -3.42 -4.46
N SER A 162 4.75 -2.43 -3.80
CA SER A 162 4.37 -1.94 -2.46
C SER A 162 3.56 -0.64 -2.49
N ARG A 163 3.06 -0.21 -3.66
CA ARG A 163 2.30 1.03 -3.83
C ARG A 163 0.80 0.75 -3.87
N SER A 164 0.21 0.41 -2.75
CA SER A 164 -1.25 0.53 -2.62
C SER A 164 -1.59 1.92 -2.06
N PRO A 165 -2.76 2.48 -2.42
CA PRO A 165 -3.18 3.75 -1.86
C PRO A 165 -3.39 3.62 -0.35
N THR A 166 -2.80 4.54 0.41
CA THR A 166 -3.15 4.75 1.81
C THR A 166 -4.24 5.82 1.88
N PRO A 167 -5.18 5.76 2.85
CA PRO A 167 -6.16 6.80 3.03
C PRO A 167 -5.43 8.12 3.35
N ILE A 168 -5.56 9.08 2.44
CA ILE A 168 -5.11 10.47 2.64
C ILE A 168 -6.37 11.31 2.56
N THR A 169 -6.65 12.01 3.65
CA THR A 169 -7.81 12.88 3.78
C THR A 169 -7.50 14.28 3.24
N ASP A 170 -8.55 14.97 2.85
CA ASP A 170 -8.51 16.39 2.50
C ASP A 170 -9.71 17.11 3.14
N THR A 171 -9.65 18.44 3.18
CA THR A 171 -10.73 19.29 3.71
C THR A 171 -11.49 19.92 2.56
N VAL A 172 -12.75 19.53 2.40
CA VAL A 172 -13.64 20.13 1.41
C VAL A 172 -14.31 21.34 2.04
N THR A 173 -14.06 22.54 1.51
CA THR A 173 -14.76 23.76 1.92
C THR A 173 -15.64 24.26 0.77
N TRP A 174 -16.76 24.91 1.12
CA TRP A 174 -17.62 25.53 0.12
C TRP A 174 -18.17 26.85 0.62
N SER A 175 -18.38 27.76 -0.32
CA SER A 175 -19.22 28.94 -0.20
C SER A 175 -20.02 29.02 -1.50
N PHE A 176 -21.31 28.69 -1.43
CA PHE A 176 -22.19 28.63 -2.60
C PHE A 176 -23.59 29.14 -2.24
N ASP A 177 -24.03 30.18 -2.97
CA ASP A 177 -25.35 30.83 -2.86
C ASP A 177 -25.80 31.11 -1.42
N GLY A 178 -24.94 31.78 -0.65
CA GLY A 178 -25.21 32.15 0.76
C GLY A 178 -25.08 30.99 1.76
N SER A 179 -24.75 29.79 1.29
CA SER A 179 -24.42 28.65 2.15
C SER A 179 -22.92 28.42 2.21
N GLU A 180 -22.39 28.42 3.43
CA GLU A 180 -20.97 28.18 3.70
C GLU A 180 -20.81 26.99 4.63
N GLY A 181 -19.73 26.24 4.44
CA GLY A 181 -19.42 25.12 5.30
C GLY A 181 -18.13 24.42 4.92
N ASN A 182 -17.79 23.42 5.71
CA ASN A 182 -16.65 22.56 5.43
C ASN A 182 -16.92 21.14 5.96
N ILE A 183 -16.19 20.18 5.39
CA ILE A 183 -16.04 18.83 5.92
C ILE A 183 -14.53 18.61 6.08
N PRO A 184 -14.00 18.70 7.32
CA PRO A 184 -12.58 18.50 7.57
C PRO A 184 -12.21 17.02 7.48
N GLU A 185 -10.97 16.77 7.07
CA GLU A 185 -10.32 15.45 7.12
C GLU A 185 -11.19 14.29 6.58
N CYS A 186 -11.70 14.43 5.35
CA CYS A 186 -12.53 13.41 4.72
C CYS A 186 -11.91 12.78 3.46
N LEU A 187 -12.33 11.56 3.17
CA LEU A 187 -12.17 10.91 1.87
C LEU A 187 -13.33 11.33 0.97
N HIS A 188 -13.06 11.63 -0.30
CA HIS A 188 -14.09 12.07 -1.24
C HIS A 188 -13.77 11.71 -2.70
N PRO A 189 -14.79 11.45 -3.55
CA PRO A 189 -14.63 11.16 -4.97
C PRO A 189 -14.26 12.39 -5.82
N GLY A 190 -14.02 13.52 -5.17
CA GLY A 190 -13.78 14.82 -5.79
C GLY A 190 -15.01 15.70 -5.70
N CYS A 191 -14.79 17.00 -5.46
CA CYS A 191 -15.85 17.99 -5.32
C CYS A 191 -15.56 19.17 -6.25
N ARG A 192 -16.61 19.74 -6.84
CA ARG A 192 -16.51 20.92 -7.70
C ARG A 192 -17.61 21.89 -7.37
N PHE A 193 -17.24 23.11 -7.02
CA PHE A 193 -18.18 24.17 -6.67
C PHE A 193 -18.23 25.22 -7.78
N PRO A 194 -19.38 25.43 -8.43
CA PRO A 194 -19.49 26.33 -9.58
C PRO A 194 -19.34 27.81 -9.18
N ARG A 195 -18.86 28.59 -10.15
CA ARG A 195 -18.46 30.02 -10.09
C ARG A 195 -19.50 31.03 -9.56
N PHE A 196 -20.78 30.67 -9.44
CA PHE A 196 -21.83 31.65 -9.14
C PHE A 196 -21.88 31.99 -7.65
N GLN A 197 -21.17 33.04 -7.27
CA GLN A 197 -21.29 33.68 -5.97
C GLN A 197 -22.58 34.51 -5.96
N THR A 198 -23.59 33.96 -5.29
CA THR A 198 -24.91 34.56 -5.01
C THR A 198 -25.86 34.67 -6.22
N SER A 199 -27.12 34.29 -5.99
CA SER A 199 -28.28 34.68 -6.79
C SER A 199 -28.59 36.20 -6.73
N GLY A 200 -27.75 36.97 -6.02
CA GLY A 200 -27.91 38.41 -5.82
C GLY A 200 -27.45 39.26 -7.00
N LYS A 201 -28.13 40.40 -7.19
CA LYS A 201 -27.71 41.42 -8.15
C LYS A 201 -26.52 42.20 -7.57
N VAL A 202 -25.40 42.25 -8.29
CA VAL A 202 -24.29 43.17 -7.97
C VAL A 202 -24.81 44.60 -8.01
N LEU A 203 -24.71 45.31 -6.87
CA LEU A 203 -24.98 46.74 -6.80
C LEU A 203 -23.71 47.49 -7.18
N PHE A 204 -23.62 47.89 -8.44
CA PHE A 204 -22.63 48.87 -8.88
C PHE A 204 -22.81 50.17 -8.04
N ASP A 205 -21.71 50.83 -7.71
CA ASP A 205 -21.64 52.03 -6.84
C ASP A 205 -21.89 51.84 -5.33
N ALA A 206 -22.03 50.60 -4.83
CA ALA A 206 -22.07 50.29 -3.41
C ALA A 206 -20.71 49.75 -2.90
N GLY A 207 -19.79 50.64 -2.53
CA GLY A 207 -18.46 50.26 -2.01
C GLY A 207 -17.32 51.07 -2.66
N THR A 208 -16.13 50.47 -2.77
CA THR A 208 -14.97 51.07 -3.45
C THR A 208 -15.19 51.20 -4.96
N ALA A 209 -14.66 52.27 -5.56
CA ALA A 209 -14.79 52.57 -6.98
C ALA A 209 -14.39 51.38 -7.87
N GLU A 210 -15.18 51.15 -8.92
CA GLU A 210 -15.18 50.01 -9.83
C GLU A 210 -13.77 49.47 -10.14
N VAL A 211 -13.39 48.40 -9.45
CA VAL A 211 -12.40 47.46 -9.94
C VAL A 211 -13.20 46.29 -10.48
N GLU A 212 -13.09 46.00 -11.78
CA GLU A 212 -13.69 44.81 -12.39
C GLU A 212 -13.35 43.58 -11.53
N ILE A 213 -14.37 42.94 -10.96
CA ILE A 213 -14.30 41.66 -10.22
C ILE A 213 -14.06 40.51 -11.22
N GLY A 214 -13.22 40.73 -12.24
CA GLY A 214 -13.13 39.89 -13.43
C GLY A 214 -12.31 38.62 -13.23
N ASN A 215 -11.36 38.62 -12.29
CA ASN A 215 -10.39 37.53 -12.12
C ASN A 215 -10.35 36.86 -10.74
N ASP A 216 -11.08 37.36 -9.75
CA ASP A 216 -11.07 36.78 -8.38
C ASP A 216 -12.11 35.68 -8.15
N LEU A 217 -12.93 35.37 -9.15
CA LEU A 217 -13.99 34.35 -9.07
C LEU A 217 -13.48 32.99 -9.57
N GLN A 218 -12.67 32.32 -8.76
CA GLN A 218 -12.12 30.99 -9.08
C GLN A 218 -13.12 29.87 -8.75
N VAL A 219 -13.25 28.90 -9.67
CA VAL A 219 -13.93 27.62 -9.39
C VAL A 219 -13.09 26.89 -8.34
N VAL A 220 -13.72 26.47 -7.25
CA VAL A 220 -13.06 25.65 -6.24
C VAL A 220 -13.24 24.18 -6.62
N GLU A 221 -12.13 23.53 -6.95
CA GLU A 221 -12.08 22.11 -7.31
C GLU A 221 -11.22 21.36 -6.30
N TYR A 222 -11.79 20.29 -5.73
CA TYR A 222 -11.10 19.33 -4.89
C TYR A 222 -10.97 18.03 -5.69
N PRO A 223 -9.76 17.62 -6.11
CA PRO A 223 -9.56 16.34 -6.80
C PRO A 223 -9.95 15.17 -5.90
N ALA A 224 -10.25 14.01 -6.47
CA ALA A 224 -10.54 12.83 -5.66
C ALA A 224 -9.35 12.49 -4.73
N THR A 225 -9.63 12.09 -3.50
CA THR A 225 -8.60 11.51 -2.62
C THR A 225 -8.12 10.18 -3.20
N PRO A 226 -6.90 9.71 -2.89
CA PRO A 226 -6.37 8.43 -3.40
C PRO A 226 -7.27 7.23 -3.10
N MET A 227 -8.09 7.36 -2.07
CA MET A 227 -9.08 6.41 -1.62
C MET A 227 -10.38 7.18 -1.35
N THR A 228 -11.50 6.79 -1.95
CA THR A 228 -12.75 7.57 -1.94
C THR A 228 -13.82 7.00 -0.99
N ASP A 229 -13.61 5.79 -0.48
CA ASP A 229 -14.46 5.10 0.50
C ASP A 229 -13.57 4.26 1.44
N TRP A 230 -14.14 3.62 2.45
CA TRP A 230 -13.45 2.59 3.21
C TRP A 230 -13.33 1.31 2.40
N GLU A 231 -12.09 0.90 2.16
CA GLU A 231 -11.70 -0.26 1.36
C GLU A 231 -10.51 -0.93 2.05
N VAL A 232 -10.17 -2.14 1.62
CA VAL A 232 -8.99 -2.84 2.14
C VAL A 232 -7.73 -2.12 1.66
N TYR A 233 -6.85 -1.77 2.59
CA TYR A 233 -5.56 -1.15 2.27
C TYR A 233 -4.44 -1.70 3.15
N PRO A 234 -3.19 -1.70 2.67
CA PRO A 234 -2.05 -2.12 3.49
C PRO A 234 -1.68 -1.00 4.46
N VAL A 235 -1.60 -1.36 5.74
CA VAL A 235 -1.11 -0.51 6.82
C VAL A 235 0.40 -0.65 6.97
N GLU A 236 0.91 -1.86 6.79
CA GLU A 236 2.33 -2.16 6.84
C GLU A 236 2.69 -3.09 5.68
N ASP A 237 3.80 -2.81 5.01
CA ASP A 237 4.38 -3.67 3.99
C ASP A 237 5.90 -3.65 4.13
N THR A 238 6.43 -4.64 4.85
CA THR A 238 7.85 -4.65 5.25
C THR A 238 8.60 -5.81 4.59
N PRO A 239 9.40 -5.52 3.54
CA PRO A 239 10.37 -6.48 3.02
C PRO A 239 11.65 -6.48 3.88
N GLN A 240 12.13 -7.66 4.24
CA GLN A 240 13.34 -7.89 5.01
C GLN A 240 14.18 -8.99 4.36
N ASN A 241 15.50 -8.89 4.43
CA ASN A 241 16.40 -9.98 4.03
C ASN A 241 16.83 -10.76 5.27
N ILE A 242 16.47 -12.04 5.34
CA ILE A 242 16.77 -12.93 6.46
C ILE A 242 17.56 -14.11 5.90
N GLY A 243 18.87 -14.14 6.17
CA GLY A 243 19.75 -15.23 5.74
C GLY A 243 19.81 -15.40 4.21
N GLY A 244 19.70 -14.32 3.44
CA GLY A 244 19.65 -14.35 1.98
C GLY A 244 18.24 -14.33 1.40
N PHE A 245 17.26 -14.85 2.13
CA PHE A 245 15.88 -14.91 1.68
C PHE A 245 15.18 -13.59 1.90
N TRP A 246 14.34 -13.21 0.94
CA TRP A 246 13.48 -12.04 1.06
C TRP A 246 12.17 -12.47 1.69
N PHE A 247 11.96 -12.03 2.92
CA PHE A 247 10.71 -12.17 3.67
C PHE A 247 9.92 -10.88 3.55
N ARG A 248 8.61 -10.97 3.31
CA ARG A 248 7.72 -9.80 3.28
C ARG A 248 6.54 -10.06 4.18
N GLU A 249 6.28 -9.13 5.10
CA GLU A 249 5.08 -9.13 5.93
C GLU A 249 4.17 -7.98 5.46
N LEU A 250 2.99 -8.34 4.97
CA LEU A 250 1.94 -7.42 4.53
C LEU A 250 0.80 -7.46 5.56
N VAL A 251 0.48 -6.31 6.13
CA VAL A 251 -0.64 -6.15 7.07
C VAL A 251 -1.70 -5.29 6.40
N GLU A 252 -2.86 -5.87 6.15
CA GLU A 252 -3.99 -5.20 5.50
C GLU A 252 -5.10 -4.93 6.53
N ALA A 253 -5.64 -3.70 6.55
CA ALA A 253 -6.82 -3.36 7.34
C ALA A 253 -8.09 -3.56 6.51
N TYR A 254 -9.05 -4.30 7.06
CA TYR A 254 -10.35 -4.53 6.43
C TYR A 254 -11.37 -3.57 7.03
N PRO A 255 -12.17 -2.87 6.21
CA PRO A 255 -13.17 -1.95 6.73
C PRO A 255 -14.13 -2.68 7.69
N PRO A 256 -14.60 -2.01 8.75
CA PRO A 256 -15.67 -2.58 9.56
C PRO A 256 -16.85 -2.93 8.66
N ILE A 257 -17.53 -4.04 8.95
CA ILE A 257 -18.70 -4.47 8.18
C ILE A 257 -19.69 -3.30 8.15
N ASP A 258 -20.01 -2.89 6.93
CA ASP A 258 -20.86 -1.75 6.64
C ASP A 258 -22.31 -2.17 6.88
N ASP A 259 -23.11 -1.30 7.51
CA ASP A 259 -24.55 -1.52 7.69
C ASP A 259 -25.31 -1.68 6.34
N ARG A 260 -24.63 -1.45 5.21
CA ARG A 260 -25.08 -1.75 3.84
C ARG A 260 -25.37 -3.25 3.60
N ASP A 261 -24.76 -4.17 4.35
CA ASP A 261 -24.94 -5.62 4.16
C ASP A 261 -26.07 -6.23 4.99
N ILE A 262 -26.72 -5.46 5.88
CA ILE A 262 -27.79 -5.95 6.76
C ILE A 262 -29.19 -5.70 6.15
N THR A 263 -29.26 -5.01 5.00
CA THR A 263 -30.53 -4.66 4.34
C THR A 263 -30.59 -5.10 2.87
N GLN A 264 -30.24 -6.36 2.59
CA GLN A 264 -30.72 -7.10 1.40
C GLN A 264 -31.69 -8.20 1.80
#